data_AF-A0A4Y3R5E7-F1
#
_entry.id   AF-A0A4Y3R5E7-F1
#
_cell.length_a   1.000
_cell.length_b   1.000
_cell.length_c   1.000
_cell.angle_alpha   90.00
_cell.angle_beta   90.00
_cell.angle_gamma   90.00
#
_symmetry.space_group_name_H-M   'P 1'
#
loop_
_entity.id
_entity.type
_entity.pdbx_description
1 polymer ?
#
loop_
_entity_poly.entity_id
_entity_poly.type
_entity_poly.pdbx_seq_one_letter_code
_entity_poly.pdbx_strand_id
1 'polypeptide(L)'
;MGQASHSEGREGPATTPPRYPLGAHLVDEGTAVLGETPWTGRLVHVFEDGSGSRLLSPTGFVWTAADHRLRPATADERAAYEAASARTDRQRDALAARIAGLGER
;
A
#
# COMPACT_ATOMS: atom_id res chain seq x y z
N MET A 1 32.08 46.80 10.32
CA MET A 1 31.42 46.96 9.01
C MET A 1 31.03 45.56 8.56
N GLY A 2 29.78 45.18 8.82
CA GLY A 2 29.27 43.83 8.54
C GLY A 2 28.79 43.74 7.10
N GLN A 3 29.06 42.61 6.45
CA GLN A 3 28.35 42.21 5.26
C GLN A 3 27.80 40.81 5.54
N ALA A 4 26.49 40.77 5.73
CA ALA A 4 25.72 39.56 5.92
C ALA A 4 25.62 38.83 4.57
N SER A 5 26.23 37.65 4.49
CA SER A 5 25.88 36.68 3.44
C SER A 5 24.52 36.10 3.78
N HIS A 6 23.46 36.69 3.21
CA HIS A 6 22.16 36.04 3.11
C HIS A 6 22.29 34.92 2.09
N SER A 7 22.54 33.70 2.55
CA SER A 7 22.19 32.50 1.79
C SER A 7 20.72 32.22 2.05
N GLU A 8 19.88 32.61 1.09
CA GLU A 8 18.46 32.27 1.05
C GLU A 8 18.30 30.75 1.16
N GLY A 9 17.68 30.31 2.25
CA GLY A 9 17.27 28.94 2.40
C GLY A 9 16.30 28.60 1.27
N ARG A 10 16.68 27.68 0.40
CA ARG A 10 15.73 26.93 -0.41
C ARG A 10 14.86 26.14 0.56
N GLU A 11 13.74 26.72 0.97
CA GLU A 11 12.64 25.94 1.53
C GLU A 11 12.16 25.02 0.41
N GLY A 12 12.66 23.78 0.41
CA GLY A 12 12.05 22.71 -0.39
C GLY A 12 10.57 22.60 -0.01
N PRO A 13 9.69 22.14 -0.92
CA PRO A 13 8.26 22.04 -0.62
C PRO A 13 8.09 21.27 0.69
N ALA A 14 7.39 21.86 1.65
CA ALA A 14 7.12 21.26 2.94
C ALA A 14 6.47 19.88 2.71
N THR A 15 7.29 18.83 2.79
CA THR A 15 6.81 17.47 2.60
C THR A 15 6.03 17.12 3.86
N THR A 16 4.71 17.20 3.78
CA THR A 16 3.85 16.70 4.86
C THR A 16 4.25 15.25 5.11
N PRO A 17 4.66 14.87 6.34
CA PRO A 17 5.05 13.50 6.61
C PRO A 17 3.88 12.55 6.30
N PRO A 18 4.16 11.36 5.74
CA PRO A 18 3.10 10.44 5.34
C PRO A 18 2.27 10.04 6.54
N ARG A 19 0.94 10.01 6.38
CA ARG A 19 -0.04 9.71 7.44
C ARG A 19 0.16 8.32 8.06
N TYR A 20 0.67 7.38 7.27
CA TYR A 20 0.88 5.99 7.66
C TYR A 20 2.25 5.49 7.18
N PRO A 21 2.91 4.59 7.92
CA PRO A 21 4.20 4.04 7.51
C PRO A 21 4.04 3.04 6.35
N LEU A 22 5.03 2.98 5.46
CA LEU A 22 5.09 1.94 4.42
C LEU A 22 4.98 0.54 5.04
N GLY A 23 4.24 -0.32 4.38
CA GLY A 23 3.95 -1.67 4.85
C GLY A 23 2.78 -1.78 5.83
N ALA A 24 2.16 -0.67 6.26
CA ALA A 24 0.95 -0.69 7.07
C ALA A 24 -0.22 -1.36 6.32
N HIS A 25 -1.07 -2.09 7.04
CA HIS A 25 -2.34 -2.60 6.53
C HIS A 25 -3.42 -1.55 6.76
N LEU A 26 -4.04 -1.10 5.68
CA LEU A 26 -5.03 -0.03 5.66
C LEU A 26 -6.30 -0.52 4.97
N VAL A 27 -7.44 0.00 5.42
CA VAL A 27 -8.73 -0.20 4.76
C VAL A 27 -9.07 1.03 3.95
N ASP A 28 -9.42 0.82 2.69
CA ASP A 28 -9.93 1.87 1.80
C ASP A 28 -11.46 1.87 1.82
N GLU A 29 -12.02 2.76 2.63
CA GLU A 29 -13.47 2.95 2.75
C GLU A 29 -14.13 3.35 1.42
N GLY A 30 -13.35 3.87 0.46
CA GLY A 30 -13.84 4.22 -0.88
C GLY A 30 -14.21 3.03 -1.75
N THR A 31 -13.82 1.81 -1.36
CA THR A 31 -14.12 0.56 -2.08
C THR A 31 -15.37 -0.15 -1.56
N ALA A 32 -15.99 0.34 -0.49
CA ALA A 32 -17.27 -0.16 -0.02
C ALA A 32 -18.37 0.22 -1.02
N VAL A 33 -18.66 -0.67 -1.98
CA VAL A 33 -19.80 -0.55 -2.89
C VAL A 33 -20.97 -1.33 -2.31
N LEU A 34 -22.16 -0.73 -2.29
CA LEU A 34 -23.44 -1.25 -1.78
C LEU A 34 -23.43 -2.69 -1.23
N GLY A 35 -23.11 -2.83 0.06
CA GLY A 35 -23.18 -4.10 0.79
C GLY A 35 -21.87 -4.90 0.84
N GLU A 36 -20.84 -4.48 0.12
CA GLU A 36 -19.50 -5.08 0.21
C GLU A 36 -18.69 -4.46 1.34
N THR A 37 -17.88 -5.29 1.99
CA THR A 37 -16.90 -4.82 2.98
C THR A 37 -15.79 -4.06 2.25
N PRO A 38 -15.33 -2.91 2.78
CA PRO A 38 -14.24 -2.19 2.15
C PRO A 38 -12.96 -3.01 2.14
N TRP A 39 -12.14 -2.77 1.12
CA TRP A 39 -10.97 -3.56 0.80
C TRP A 39 -9.81 -3.21 1.73
N THR A 40 -9.13 -4.25 2.21
CA THR A 40 -7.88 -4.10 2.96
C THR A 40 -6.69 -4.24 2.00
N GLY A 41 -5.72 -3.34 2.12
CA GLY A 41 -4.49 -3.35 1.35
C GLY A 41 -3.25 -3.04 2.19
N ARG A 42 -2.08 -3.48 1.71
CA ARG A 42 -0.78 -3.10 2.29
C ARG A 42 -0.25 -1.85 1.59
N LEU A 43 0.10 -0.83 2.36
CA LEU A 43 0.67 0.41 1.84
C LEU A 43 2.05 0.16 1.23
N VAL A 44 2.21 0.48 -0.06
CA VAL A 44 3.48 0.29 -0.79
C VAL A 44 4.08 1.60 -1.32
N HIS A 45 3.29 2.67 -1.41
CA HIS A 45 3.76 3.98 -1.83
C HIS A 45 2.83 5.10 -1.35
N VAL A 46 3.39 6.27 -1.01
CA VAL A 46 2.64 7.50 -0.71
C VAL A 46 3.10 8.55 -1.72
N PHE A 47 2.16 9.22 -2.39
CA PHE A 47 2.51 10.25 -3.37
C PHE A 47 2.83 11.58 -2.67
N GLU A 48 3.95 12.19 -3.04
CA GLU A 48 4.43 13.45 -2.44
C GLU A 48 3.51 14.64 -2.74
N ASP A 49 2.72 14.57 -3.81
CA ASP A 49 1.74 15.59 -4.21
C ASP A 49 0.43 15.53 -3.41
N GLY A 50 0.29 14.56 -2.49
CA GLY A 50 -0.91 14.36 -1.67
C GLY A 50 -2.10 13.80 -2.45
N SER A 51 -1.91 13.35 -3.69
CA SER A 51 -2.98 12.73 -4.50
C SER A 51 -3.49 11.41 -3.91
N GLY A 52 -2.71 10.77 -3.03
CA GLY A 52 -3.12 9.64 -2.23
C GLY A 52 -1.99 8.65 -1.97
N SER A 53 -2.37 7.38 -1.85
CA SER A 53 -1.47 6.28 -1.53
C SER A 53 -1.73 5.07 -2.42
N ARG A 54 -0.70 4.29 -2.76
CA ARG A 54 -0.87 2.99 -3.43
C ARG A 54 -0.94 1.86 -2.42
N LEU A 55 -1.96 1.03 -2.58
CA LEU A 55 -2.19 -0.17 -1.80
C LEU A 55 -2.02 -1.42 -2.67
N LEU A 56 -1.51 -2.48 -2.05
CA LEU A 56 -1.37 -3.81 -2.63
C LEU A 56 -2.40 -4.76 -2.00
N SER A 57 -3.13 -5.52 -2.82
CA SER A 57 -4.10 -6.51 -2.36
C SER A 57 -3.39 -7.83 -2.00
N PRO A 58 -4.05 -8.74 -1.26
CA PRO A 58 -3.53 -10.09 -1.05
C PRO A 58 -3.25 -10.86 -2.35
N THR A 59 -3.98 -10.54 -3.42
CA THR A 59 -3.86 -11.19 -4.73
C THR A 59 -2.82 -10.55 -5.64
N GLY A 60 -2.16 -9.47 -5.19
CA GLY A 60 -1.16 -8.74 -5.97
C GLY A 60 -1.71 -7.59 -6.83
N PHE A 61 -3.01 -7.32 -6.78
CA PHE A 61 -3.60 -6.16 -7.45
C PHE A 61 -3.20 -4.86 -6.73
N VAL A 62 -2.87 -3.82 -7.50
CA VAL A 62 -2.46 -2.52 -6.96
C VAL A 62 -3.46 -1.46 -7.36
N TRP A 63 -3.87 -0.62 -6.40
CA TRP A 63 -4.75 0.52 -6.66
C TRP A 63 -4.29 1.76 -5.90
N THR A 64 -4.79 2.92 -6.33
CA THR A 64 -4.61 4.20 -5.64
C THR A 64 -5.85 4.48 -4.80
N ALA A 65 -5.63 4.79 -3.54
CA ALA A 65 -6.65 5.21 -2.59
C ALA A 65 -6.41 6.65 -2.15
N ALA A 66 -7.49 7.40 -1.95
CA ALA A 66 -7.38 8.76 -1.43
C ALA A 66 -7.13 8.72 0.08
N ASP A 67 -6.14 9.46 0.57
CA ASP A 67 -5.68 9.38 1.97
C ASP A 67 -6.77 9.65 3.01
N HIS A 68 -7.75 10.49 2.68
CA HIS A 68 -8.88 10.80 3.57
C HIS A 68 -9.87 9.63 3.74
N ARG A 69 -9.82 8.62 2.86
CA ARG A 69 -10.64 7.39 2.93
C ARG A 69 -9.93 6.23 3.61
N LEU A 70 -8.65 6.42 3.95
CA LEU A 70 -7.84 5.39 4.57
C LEU A 70 -7.97 5.42 6.08
N ARG A 71 -8.20 4.24 6.65
CA ARG A 71 -8.04 3.98 8.08
C ARG A 71 -7.12 2.79 8.33
N PRO A 72 -6.50 2.69 9.52
CA PRO A 72 -5.83 1.46 9.93
C PRO A 72 -6.77 0.26 9.86
N ALA A 73 -6.26 -0.86 9.37
CA ALA A 73 -6.96 -2.13 9.48
C ALA A 73 -7.03 -2.57 10.96
N THR A 74 -8.15 -3.15 11.34
CA THR A 74 -8.30 -3.87 12.60
C THR A 74 -7.42 -5.12 12.60
N ALA A 75 -7.24 -5.74 13.78
CA ALA A 75 -6.50 -6.99 13.90
C ALA A 75 -7.10 -8.10 13.03
N ASP A 76 -8.43 -8.19 12.97
CA ASP A 76 -9.14 -9.21 12.18
C ASP A 76 -9.01 -8.98 10.67
N GLU A 77 -9.15 -7.73 10.22
CA GLU A 77 -8.95 -7.37 8.80
C GLU A 77 -7.50 -7.62 8.36
N ARG A 78 -6.54 -7.29 9.22
CA ARG A 78 -5.13 -7.61 8.99
C ARG A 78 -4.90 -9.12 8.92
N ALA A 79 -5.44 -9.89 9.86
CA ALA A 79 -5.31 -11.34 9.87
C ALA A 79 -5.95 -11.97 8.61
N ALA A 80 -7.11 -11.46 8.17
CA ALA A 80 -7.77 -11.89 6.95
C ALA A 80 -6.91 -11.59 5.71
N TYR A 81 -6.31 -10.40 5.63
CA TYR A 81 -5.37 -10.02 4.57
C TYR A 81 -4.17 -10.98 4.52
N GLU A 82 -3.53 -11.24 5.67
CA GLU A 82 -2.34 -12.09 5.76
C GLU A 82 -2.68 -13.56 5.39
N ALA A 83 -3.81 -14.08 5.85
CA ALA A 83 -4.28 -15.42 5.51
C ALA A 83 -4.60 -15.56 4.00
N ALA A 84 -5.20 -14.53 3.40
CA ALA A 84 -5.45 -14.49 1.96
C ALA A 84 -4.13 -14.45 1.17
N SER A 85 -3.17 -13.65 1.59
CA SER A 85 -1.84 -13.54 0.96
C SER A 85 -1.12 -14.89 0.98
N ALA A 86 -1.08 -15.55 2.15
CA ALA A 86 -0.47 -16.87 2.30
C ALA A 86 -1.18 -17.97 1.48
N ARG A 87 -2.48 -17.82 1.18
CA ARG A 87 -3.19 -18.71 0.25
C ARG A 87 -2.72 -18.46 -1.18
N THR A 88 -2.66 -17.20 -1.60
CA THR A 88 -2.20 -16.82 -2.93
C THR A 88 -0.77 -17.27 -3.20
N ASP A 89 0.15 -17.09 -2.24
CA ASP A 89 1.54 -17.56 -2.37
C ASP A 89 1.61 -19.08 -2.58
N ARG A 90 0.89 -19.86 -1.75
CA ARG A 90 0.84 -21.33 -1.93
C ARG A 90 0.28 -21.75 -3.28
N GLN A 91 -0.72 -21.04 -3.79
CA GLN A 91 -1.29 -21.31 -5.11
C GLN A 91 -0.29 -21.00 -6.23
N ARG A 92 0.46 -19.90 -6.11
CA ARG A 92 1.53 -19.54 -7.04
C ARG A 92 2.63 -20.59 -7.04
N ASP A 93 3.09 -21.00 -5.87
CA ASP A 93 4.18 -21.98 -5.73
C ASP A 93 3.77 -23.35 -6.28
N ALA A 94 2.54 -23.79 -6.01
CA ALA A 94 1.99 -25.01 -6.57
C ALA A 94 1.87 -24.95 -8.11
N LEU A 95 1.48 -23.81 -8.66
CA LEU A 95 1.43 -23.60 -10.12
C LEU A 95 2.85 -23.64 -10.72
N ALA A 96 3.81 -22.96 -10.10
CA ALA A 96 5.19 -22.94 -10.55
C ALA A 96 5.80 -24.36 -10.58
N ALA A 97 5.56 -25.17 -9.55
CA ALA A 97 6.00 -26.56 -9.49
C ALA A 97 5.38 -27.41 -10.61
N ARG A 98 4.09 -27.20 -10.92
CA ARG A 98 3.41 -27.90 -12.02
C ARG A 98 3.99 -27.55 -13.39
N ILE A 99 4.33 -26.28 -13.60
CA ILE A 99 4.96 -25.82 -14.85
C ILE A 99 6.36 -26.40 -14.99
N ALA A 100 7.17 -26.39 -13.91
CA ALA A 100 8.51 -26.97 -13.93
C ALA A 100 8.50 -28.47 -14.28
N GLY A 101 7.62 -29.26 -13.64
CA GLY A 101 7.48 -30.69 -13.94
C GLY A 101 6.87 -31.01 -15.32
N LEU A 102 6.34 -30.02 -16.04
CA LEU A 102 5.95 -30.16 -17.45
C LEU A 102 7.14 -29.96 -18.40
N GLY A 103 8.15 -29.17 -18.02
CA GLY A 103 9.35 -28.94 -18.82
C GLY A 103 10.42 -30.02 -18.72
N GLU A 104 10.31 -30.93 -17.75
CA GLU A 104 11.22 -32.07 -17.54
C GLU A 104 10.78 -33.36 -18.27
N ARG A 105 9.68 -33.29 -19.05
CA ARG A 105 9.15 -34.41 -19.87
C ARG A 105 9.29 -34.12 -21.35
#